data_AF-A0A4V1UAC2-F1
#
_entry.id   AF-A0A4V1UAC2-F1
#
_cell.length_a   1.000
_cell.length_b   1.000
_cell.length_c   1.000
_cell.angle_alpha   90.00
_cell.angle_beta   90.00
_cell.angle_gamma   90.00
#
_symmetry.space_group_name_H-M   'P 1'
#
loop_
_entity.id
_entity.type
_entity.pdbx_description
1 polymer ?
#
loop_
_entity_poly.entity_id
_entity_poly.type
_entity_poly.pdbx_seq_one_letter_code
_entity_poly.pdbx_strand_id
1 'polypeptide(L)'
;MVIERNMTHPNFFIGLISYLLLLTGVVVIANERETGKIVILTSILLGAIHWVGSMISVWEDGKLKTDETKRYFWLSLVIMIPPIAGMLYYMTEKR
;
A
#
# COMPACT_ATOMS: atom_id res chain seq x y z
N MET A 1 25.40 3.89 3.06
CA MET A 1 24.15 4.08 2.31
C MET A 1 23.13 4.61 3.31
N VAL A 2 22.81 5.90 3.27
CA VAL A 2 21.80 6.49 4.17
C VAL A 2 20.45 6.22 3.53
N ILE A 3 19.62 5.38 4.16
CA ILE A 3 18.24 5.16 3.74
C ILE A 3 17.44 6.40 4.17
N GLU A 4 17.40 7.42 3.31
CA GLU A 4 16.51 8.56 3.52
C GLU A 4 15.08 8.13 3.17
N ARG A 5 14.31 7.79 4.20
CA ARG A 5 12.95 7.25 4.11
C ARG A 5 11.96 8.34 3.70
N ASN A 6 11.29 8.19 2.57
CA ASN A 6 10.23 9.12 2.17
C ASN A 6 8.83 8.58 2.52
N MET A 7 8.58 8.42 3.82
CA MET A 7 7.29 7.97 4.38
C MET A 7 6.15 9.01 4.22
N THR A 8 6.39 10.12 3.53
CA THR A 8 5.43 11.23 3.42
C THR A 8 4.43 11.08 2.28
N HIS A 9 4.61 10.06 1.42
CA HIS A 9 3.74 9.86 0.26
C HIS A 9 2.28 9.62 0.72
N PRO A 10 1.27 10.38 0.25
CA PRO A 10 -0.11 10.23 0.72
C PRO A 10 -0.65 8.80 0.58
N ASN A 11 -0.28 8.12 -0.51
CA ASN A 11 -0.69 6.74 -0.75
C ASN A 11 -0.09 5.74 0.25
N PHE A 12 1.06 6.04 0.88
CA PHE A 12 1.61 5.23 1.98
C PHE A 12 0.67 5.24 3.18
N PHE A 13 0.18 6.42 3.59
CA PHE A 13 -0.75 6.54 4.71
C PHE A 13 -2.10 5.89 4.43
N ILE A 14 -2.61 5.98 3.18
CA ILE A 14 -3.83 5.26 2.79
C ILE A 14 -3.64 3.75 2.99
N GLY A 15 -2.50 3.20 2.55
CA GLY A 15 -2.15 1.79 2.76
C GLY A 15 -2.11 1.43 4.24
N LEU A 16 -1.39 2.22 5.05
CA LEU A 16 -1.25 1.99 6.48
C LEU A 16 -2.61 2.04 7.21
N ILE A 17 -3.42 3.07 6.95
CA ILE A 17 -4.75 3.23 7.55
C ILE A 17 -5.66 2.09 7.11
N SER A 18 -5.64 1.70 5.84
CA SER A 18 -6.44 0.57 5.34
C SER A 18 -6.08 -0.72 6.07
N TYR A 19 -4.79 -0.98 6.31
CA TYR A 19 -4.34 -2.18 7.00
C TYR A 19 -4.73 -2.18 8.48
N LEU A 20 -4.55 -1.05 9.17
CA LEU A 20 -4.98 -0.90 10.57
C LEU A 20 -6.50 -1.03 10.73
N LEU A 21 -7.27 -0.46 9.81
CA LEU A 21 -8.74 -0.60 9.79
C LEU A 21 -9.15 -2.05 9.54
N LEU A 22 -8.47 -2.77 8.65
CA LEU A 22 -8.77 -4.17 8.40
C LEU A 22 -8.58 -5.00 9.69
N LEU A 23 -7.44 -4.83 10.36
CA LEU A 23 -7.18 -5.50 11.65
C LEU A 23 -8.23 -5.14 12.71
N THR A 24 -8.55 -3.86 12.82
CA THR A 24 -9.57 -3.36 13.76
C THR A 24 -10.94 -3.96 13.44
N GLY A 25 -11.33 -3.99 12.17
CA GLY A 25 -12.60 -4.53 11.71
C GLY A 25 -12.73 -6.03 12.00
N VAL A 26 -11.65 -6.80 11.81
CA VAL A 26 -11.57 -8.22 12.17
C VAL A 26 -11.74 -8.43 13.68
N VAL A 27 -11.11 -7.61 14.52
CA VAL A 27 -11.30 -7.68 15.97
C VAL A 27 -12.75 -7.34 16.35
N VAL A 28 -13.33 -6.29 15.77
CA VAL A 28 -14.70 -5.86 16.06
C VAL A 28 -15.73 -6.92 15.66
N ILE A 29 -15.60 -7.52 14.47
CA ILE A 29 -16.52 -8.57 14.02
C ILE A 29 -16.38 -9.86 14.85
N ALA A 30 -15.17 -10.18 15.32
CA ALA A 30 -14.93 -11.31 16.22
C ALA A 30 -15.61 -11.15 17.59
N ASN A 31 -15.97 -9.91 17.97
CA ASN A 31 -16.77 -9.60 19.15
C ASN A 31 -18.26 -9.45 18.82
N GLU A 32 -18.73 -10.08 17.74
CA GLU A 32 -20.14 -10.12 17.30
C GLU A 32 -20.77 -8.74 17.03
N ARG A 33 -19.94 -7.72 16.77
CA ARG A 33 -20.43 -6.38 16.39
C ARG A 33 -20.52 -6.26 14.88
N GLU A 34 -21.75 -6.10 14.38
CA GLU A 34 -22.05 -5.87 12.96
C GLU A 34 -21.31 -4.67 12.35
N THR A 35 -20.94 -3.68 13.17
CA THR A 35 -20.10 -2.54 12.75
C THR A 35 -18.74 -2.98 12.20
N GLY A 36 -18.23 -4.15 12.61
CA GLY A 36 -17.00 -4.72 12.07
C GLY A 36 -17.06 -4.98 10.57
N LYS A 37 -18.22 -5.38 10.02
CA LYS A 37 -18.39 -5.57 8.57
C LYS A 37 -18.21 -4.28 7.80
N ILE A 38 -18.74 -3.17 8.33
CA ILE A 38 -18.59 -1.84 7.73
C ILE A 38 -17.12 -1.42 7.74
N VAL A 39 -16.44 -1.58 8.88
CA VAL A 39 -15.00 -1.26 9.02
C VAL A 39 -14.15 -2.08 8.04
N ILE A 40 -14.43 -3.38 7.91
CA ILE A 40 -13.75 -4.26 6.95
C ILE A 40 -14.01 -3.78 5.52
N LEU A 41 -15.26 -3.48 5.15
CA LEU A 41 -15.58 -3.01 3.81
C LEU A 41 -14.86 -1.69 3.48
N THR A 42 -14.87 -0.72 4.40
CA THR A 42 -14.12 0.53 4.25
C THR A 42 -12.63 0.29 4.09
N SER A 43 -12.06 -0.64 4.87
CA SER A 43 -10.64 -1.00 4.77
C SER A 43 -10.28 -1.59 3.41
N ILE A 44 -11.15 -2.43 2.84
CA ILE A 44 -10.93 -3.05 1.51
C ILE A 44 -10.97 -1.97 0.42
N LEU A 45 -11.93 -1.04 0.47
CA LEU A 45 -12.02 0.05 -0.50
C LEU A 45 -10.79 0.95 -0.46
N LEU A 46 -10.32 1.33 0.73
CA LEU A 46 -9.08 2.09 0.89
C LEU A 46 -7.85 1.30 0.43
N GLY A 47 -7.80 0.01 0.72
CA GLY A 47 -6.74 -0.89 0.27
C GLY A 47 -6.67 -1.01 -1.25
N ALA A 48 -7.82 -1.04 -1.93
CA ALA A 48 -7.88 -1.04 -3.39
C ALA A 48 -7.35 0.27 -4.00
N ILE A 49 -7.71 1.42 -3.41
CA ILE A 49 -7.17 2.73 -3.80
C ILE A 49 -5.66 2.76 -3.62
N HIS A 50 -5.16 2.31 -2.46
CA HIS A 50 -3.74 2.18 -2.20
C HIS A 50 -3.03 1.32 -3.24
N TRP A 51 -3.61 0.16 -3.54
CA TRP A 51 -3.01 -0.81 -4.43
C TRP A 51 -2.86 -0.29 -5.86
N VAL A 52 -3.94 0.25 -6.44
CA VAL A 52 -3.92 0.85 -7.78
C VAL A 52 -2.98 2.07 -7.82
N GLY A 53 -3.06 2.95 -6.80
CA GLY A 53 -2.17 4.10 -6.69
C GLY A 53 -0.69 3.72 -6.61
N SER A 54 -0.37 2.57 -6.00
CA SER A 54 0.99 2.05 -5.91
C SER A 54 1.50 1.54 -7.25
N MET A 55 0.66 0.86 -8.03
CA MET A 55 1.03 0.44 -9.39
C MET A 55 1.32 1.64 -10.30
N ILE A 56 0.44 2.65 -10.27
CA ILE A 56 0.62 3.89 -11.04
C ILE A 56 1.91 4.57 -10.62
N SER A 57 2.18 4.65 -9.31
CA SER A 57 3.40 5.24 -8.78
C SER A 57 4.67 4.56 -9.31
N VAL A 58 4.71 3.23 -9.35
CA VAL A 58 5.85 2.47 -9.87
C VAL A 58 5.99 2.64 -11.39
N TRP A 59 4.86 2.66 -12.11
CA TRP A 59 4.86 2.81 -13.57
C TRP A 59 5.33 4.19 -14.04
N GLU A 60 4.94 5.23 -13.32
CA GLU A 60 5.23 6.63 -13.66
C GLU A 60 6.60 7.11 -13.16
N ASP A 61 7.24 6.37 -12.26
CA ASP A 61 8.53 6.73 -11.66
C ASP A 61 9.64 6.89 -12.72
N GLY A 62 10.07 8.13 -12.93
CA GLY A 62 11.10 8.48 -13.89
C GLY A 62 12.46 7.83 -13.63
N LYS A 63 12.79 7.52 -12.36
CA LYS A 63 14.05 6.83 -12.00
C LYS A 63 14.00 5.34 -12.35
N LEU A 64 12.82 4.74 -12.29
CA LEU A 64 12.61 3.36 -12.71
C LEU A 64 12.44 3.23 -14.24
N LYS A 65 12.15 4.31 -14.95
CA LYS A 65 12.11 4.30 -16.42
C LYS A 65 13.50 4.07 -17.05
N THR A 66 14.57 4.43 -16.36
CA THR A 66 15.95 4.17 -16.83
C THR A 66 16.47 2.78 -16.43
N ASP A 67 15.82 2.11 -15.47
CA ASP A 67 16.15 0.77 -14.97
C ASP A 67 14.91 -0.13 -15.00
N GLU A 68 14.62 -0.68 -16.18
CA GLU A 68 13.40 -1.46 -16.41
C GLU A 68 13.31 -2.71 -15.54
N THR A 69 14.45 -3.32 -15.19
CA THR A 69 14.49 -4.50 -14.32
C THR A 69 13.96 -4.15 -12.92
N LYS A 70 14.36 -3.01 -12.34
CA LYS A 70 13.80 -2.54 -11.07
C LYS A 70 12.33 -2.17 -11.19
N ARG A 71 11.91 -1.58 -12.30
CA ARG A 71 10.49 -1.27 -12.55
C ARG A 71 9.64 -2.53 -12.51
N TYR A 72 10.03 -3.57 -13.25
CA TYR A 72 9.29 -4.83 -13.28
C TYR A 72 9.33 -5.57 -11.95
N PHE A 73 10.47 -5.53 -11.24
CA PHE A 73 10.57 -6.08 -9.89
C PHE A 73 9.55 -5.44 -8.95
N TRP A 74 9.51 -4.12 -8.88
CA TRP A 74 8.56 -3.41 -8.01
C TRP A 74 7.10 -3.62 -8.42
N LEU A 75 6.80 -3.59 -9.72
CA LEU A 75 5.45 -3.89 -10.21
C LEU A 75 5.01 -5.31 -9.82
N SER A 76 5.88 -6.30 -9.99
CA SER A 76 5.57 -7.68 -9.61
C SER A 76 5.32 -7.82 -8.11
N LEU A 77 6.12 -7.15 -7.28
CA LEU A 77 5.91 -7.13 -5.83
C LEU A 77 4.58 -6.48 -5.45
N VAL A 78 4.26 -5.31 -6.02
CA VAL A 78 2.98 -4.61 -5.75
C VAL A 78 1.78 -5.45 -6.18
N ILE A 79 1.88 -6.20 -7.28
CA ILE A 79 0.84 -7.11 -7.72
C ILE A 79 0.70 -8.30 -6.77
N MET A 80 1.81 -8.91 -6.34
CA MET A 80 1.80 -10.12 -5.50
C MET A 80 1.39 -9.84 -4.05
N ILE A 81 1.78 -8.70 -3.49
CA ILE A 81 1.54 -8.36 -2.08
C ILE A 81 0.89 -6.98 -1.96
N PRO A 82 -0.39 -6.83 -2.39
CA PRO A 82 -1.09 -5.55 -2.45
C PRO A 82 -1.01 -4.69 -1.20
N PRO A 83 -1.18 -5.23 0.03
CA PRO A 83 -1.22 -4.39 1.22
C PRO A 83 0.14 -3.83 1.62
N ILE A 84 1.25 -4.49 1.26
CA ILE A 84 2.57 -4.22 1.85
C ILE A 84 3.56 -3.68 0.83
N ALA A 85 3.59 -4.25 -0.39
CA ALA A 85 4.64 -3.93 -1.35
C ALA A 85 4.59 -2.47 -1.84
N GLY A 86 3.40 -1.87 -1.94
CA GLY A 86 3.25 -0.45 -2.25
C GLY A 86 3.84 0.45 -1.16
N MET A 87 3.59 0.11 0.11
CA MET A 87 4.18 0.81 1.25
C MET A 87 5.70 0.66 1.29
N LEU A 88 6.23 -0.54 1.04
CA LEU A 88 7.67 -0.80 0.97
C LEU A 88 8.33 0.03 -0.13
N TYR A 89 7.72 0.08 -1.32
CA TYR A 89 8.21 0.88 -2.43
C TYR A 89 8.39 2.35 -2.02
N TYR A 90 7.41 2.96 -1.35
CA TYR A 90 7.52 4.34 -0.85
C TYR A 90 8.58 4.53 0.24
N MET A 91 8.87 3.49 1.03
CA MET A 91 9.91 3.55 2.06
C MET A 91 11.32 3.49 1.50
N THR A 92 11.51 2.77 0.40
CA THR A 92 12.83 2.49 -0.18
C THR A 92 13.19 3.39 -1.34
N GLU A 93 12.23 3.77 -2.18
CA GLU A 93 12.49 4.57 -3.36
C GLU A 93 12.23 6.04 -3.04
N LYS A 94 13.31 6.83 -3.08
CA LYS A 94 13.24 8.26 -2.85
C LYS A 94 12.77 8.91 -4.14
N ARG A 95 11.53 9.39 -4.19
CA ARG A 95 11.07 10.28 -5.28
C ARG A 95 11.99 11.48 -5.41
#